data_AF-A0A519T6U0-F1
#
_entry.id   AF-A0A519T6U0-F1
#
_cell.length_a   1.000
_cell.length_b   1.000
_cell.length_c   1.000
_cell.angle_alpha   90.00
_cell.angle_beta   90.00
_cell.angle_gamma   90.00
#
_symmetry.space_group_name_H-M   'P 1'
#
loop_
_entity.id
_entity.type
_entity.pdbx_description
1 polymer ?
#
loop_
_entity_poly.entity_id
_entity_poly.type
_entity_poly.pdbx_seq_one_letter_code
_entity_poly.pdbx_strand_id
1 'polypeptide(L)'
;QGMLTNYQNIKLDPRVQVVMDMDGWGNPTLKKDSYKAYIEKQPVQYTGFKLFYEYDIKPKGSHMMTPKEVLTELHPAPLYIQYQ
;
A
#
# COMPACT_ATOMS: atom_id res chain seq x y z
N GLN A 1 -12.46 10.72 9.45
CA GLN A 1 -12.63 9.26 9.62
C GLN A 1 -11.50 8.57 8.88
N GLY A 2 -10.84 7.58 9.50
CA GLY A 2 -9.77 6.82 8.84
C GLY A 2 -10.34 5.76 7.90
N MET A 3 -9.62 5.45 6.81
CA MET A 3 -10.02 4.46 5.80
C MET A 3 -10.17 3.05 6.38
N LEU A 4 -9.31 2.69 7.35
CA LEU A 4 -9.44 1.49 8.17
C LEU A 4 -9.75 1.91 9.62
N THR A 5 -10.78 1.32 10.20
CA THR A 5 -11.14 1.53 11.62
C THR A 5 -10.85 0.28 12.42
N ASN A 6 -10.60 0.43 13.73
CA ASN A 6 -10.39 -0.69 14.65
C ASN A 6 -9.23 -1.65 14.30
N TYR A 7 -8.21 -1.19 13.56
CA TYR A 7 -7.06 -2.02 13.18
C TYR A 7 -6.35 -2.62 14.39
N GLN A 8 -6.36 -1.93 15.53
CA GLN A 8 -5.81 -2.38 16.81
C GLN A 8 -6.55 -3.60 17.41
N ASN A 9 -7.78 -3.88 16.96
CA ASN A 9 -8.56 -5.03 17.41
C ASN A 9 -8.27 -6.30 16.60
N ILE A 10 -7.45 -6.21 15.53
CA ILE A 10 -7.06 -7.37 14.74
C ILE A 10 -6.09 -8.23 15.57
N LYS A 11 -6.51 -9.47 15.85
CA LYS A 11 -5.71 -10.43 16.61
C LYS A 11 -4.86 -11.26 15.67
N LEU A 12 -3.55 -11.29 15.93
CA LEU A 12 -2.63 -12.15 15.20
C LEU A 12 -2.82 -13.61 15.63
N ASP A 13 -2.77 -14.52 14.65
CA ASP A 13 -2.89 -15.95 14.86
C ASP A 13 -1.76 -16.64 14.08
N PRO A 14 -0.99 -17.56 14.69
CA PRO A 14 0.17 -18.15 14.02
C PRO A 14 -0.18 -19.00 12.79
N ARG A 15 -1.45 -19.35 12.57
CA ARG A 15 -1.90 -20.17 11.43
C ARG A 15 -2.21 -19.33 10.19
N VAL A 16 -2.30 -18.01 10.31
CA VAL A 16 -2.60 -17.09 9.21
C VAL A 16 -1.70 -15.87 9.27
N GLN A 17 -1.50 -15.22 8.13
CA GLN A 17 -0.78 -13.96 8.04
C GLN A 17 -1.73 -12.88 7.53
N VAL A 18 -1.64 -11.69 8.12
CA VAL A 18 -2.46 -10.54 7.73
C VAL A 18 -1.60 -9.56 6.95
N VAL A 19 -1.98 -9.30 5.70
CA VAL A 19 -1.42 -8.24 4.87
C VAL A 19 -2.44 -7.11 4.83
N MET A 20 -2.03 -5.92 5.29
CA MET A 20 -2.79 -4.70 5.06
C MET A 20 -2.35 -4.07 3.75
N ASP A 21 -3.20 -4.14 2.73
CA ASP A 21 -2.88 -3.74 1.36
C ASP A 21 -3.34 -2.30 1.08
N MET A 22 -2.42 -1.45 0.58
CA MET A 22 -2.79 -0.14 0.08
C MET A 22 -3.44 -0.29 -1.30
N ASP A 23 -4.73 0.03 -1.36
CA ASP A 23 -5.53 0.01 -2.57
C ASP A 23 -5.89 1.43 -3.03
N GLY A 24 -5.01 2.03 -3.83
CA GLY A 24 -5.25 3.32 -4.45
C GLY A 24 -4.46 3.47 -5.75
N TRP A 25 -5.10 4.01 -6.77
CA TRP A 25 -4.49 4.25 -8.08
C TRP A 25 -4.08 5.73 -8.24
N GLY A 26 -3.23 5.99 -9.22
CA GLY A 26 -2.84 7.33 -9.62
C GLY A 26 -1.33 7.53 -9.56
N ASN A 27 -0.90 8.77 -9.43
CA ASN A 27 0.52 9.09 -9.52
C ASN A 27 1.33 8.61 -8.29
N PRO A 28 2.65 8.39 -8.46
CA PRO A 28 3.51 7.90 -7.39
C PRO A 28 3.45 8.73 -6.11
N THR A 29 3.33 10.05 -6.21
CA THR A 29 3.22 10.94 -5.04
C THR A 29 1.97 10.62 -4.24
N LEU A 30 0.81 10.59 -4.89
CA LEU A 30 -0.47 10.28 -4.24
C LEU A 30 -0.45 8.89 -3.60
N LYS A 31 0.15 7.92 -4.27
CA LYS A 31 0.21 6.54 -3.77
C LYS A 31 1.14 6.43 -2.55
N LYS A 32 2.30 7.09 -2.58
CA LYS A 32 3.21 7.18 -1.42
C LYS A 32 2.55 7.89 -0.23
N ASP A 33 1.87 9.01 -0.49
CA ASP A 33 1.17 9.76 0.56
C ASP A 33 0.05 8.95 1.21
N SER A 34 -0.71 8.20 0.40
CA SER A 34 -1.78 7.33 0.88
C SER A 34 -1.21 6.13 1.65
N TYR A 35 -0.11 5.54 1.19
CA TYR A 35 0.58 4.48 1.94
C TYR A 35 1.03 4.98 3.32
N LYS A 36 1.66 6.15 3.38
CA LYS A 36 2.05 6.80 4.63
C LYS A 36 0.85 7.11 5.54
N ALA A 37 -0.25 7.58 4.95
CA ALA A 37 -1.43 7.98 5.71
C ALA A 37 -2.16 6.79 6.33
N TYR A 38 -2.25 5.67 5.61
CA TYR A 38 -3.16 4.57 5.96
C TYR A 38 -2.46 3.26 6.33
N ILE A 39 -1.29 2.97 5.75
CA ILE A 39 -0.56 1.74 6.05
C ILE A 39 0.49 1.99 7.14
N GLU A 40 1.38 2.97 6.93
CA GLU A 40 2.48 3.24 7.87
C GLU A 40 1.97 3.66 9.26
N LYS A 41 0.87 4.42 9.31
CA LYS A 41 0.27 4.85 10.58
C LYS A 41 -0.59 3.80 11.28
N GLN A 42 -0.96 2.72 10.58
CA GLN A 42 -1.88 1.69 11.09
C GLN A 42 -1.40 0.26 10.78
N PRO A 43 -0.12 -0.09 10.92
CA PRO A 43 0.36 -1.41 10.54
C PRO A 43 -0.21 -2.48 11.49
N VAL A 44 -0.52 -3.66 10.93
CA VAL A 44 -1.00 -4.82 11.70
C VAL A 44 0.09 -5.88 11.81
N GLN A 45 0.42 -6.56 10.71
CA GLN A 45 1.48 -7.58 10.68
C GLN A 45 2.41 -7.38 9.49
N TYR A 46 1.85 -7.44 8.27
CA TYR A 46 2.57 -7.14 7.04
C TYR A 46 1.83 -6.09 6.22
N THR A 47 2.54 -5.49 5.29
CA THR A 47 2.00 -4.45 4.41
C THR A 47 1.98 -4.93 2.96
N GLY A 48 1.00 -4.46 2.21
CA GLY A 48 0.83 -4.73 0.80
C GLY A 48 0.70 -3.45 -0.01
N PHE A 49 0.99 -3.53 -1.30
CA PHE A 49 0.89 -2.40 -2.22
C PHE A 49 0.34 -2.84 -3.58
N LYS A 50 -0.70 -2.16 -4.07
CA LYS A 50 -1.28 -2.43 -5.38
C LYS A 50 -0.76 -1.49 -6.45
N LEU A 51 -0.44 -2.03 -7.61
CA LEU A 51 -0.06 -1.31 -8.84
C LEU A 51 -1.13 -1.53 -9.91
N PHE A 52 -1.49 -0.48 -10.64
CA PHE A 52 -2.51 -0.53 -11.67
C PHE A 52 -1.92 -0.23 -13.04
N TYR A 53 -1.94 -1.20 -13.96
CA TYR A 53 -1.33 -1.06 -15.29
C TYR A 53 -1.94 0.10 -16.09
N GLU A 54 -3.26 0.23 -16.04
CA GLU A 54 -3.96 1.27 -16.80
C GLU A 54 -4.13 2.56 -16.01
N TYR A 55 -4.36 2.48 -14.70
CA TYR A 55 -4.82 3.63 -13.91
C TYR A 55 -3.67 4.45 -13.34
N ASP A 56 -2.53 3.84 -13.02
CA ASP A 56 -1.38 4.59 -12.50
C ASP A 56 -0.75 5.50 -13.57
N ILE A 57 -0.93 5.19 -14.86
CA ILE A 57 -0.40 5.98 -15.98
C ILE A 57 -1.40 6.99 -16.58
N LYS A 58 -2.69 6.91 -16.20
CA LYS A 58 -3.75 7.79 -16.75
C LYS A 58 -3.54 9.28 -16.44
N PRO A 59 -3.16 9.69 -15.20
CA PRO A 59 -2.90 11.10 -14.93
C PRO A 59 -1.72 11.63 -15.75
N LYS A 60 -1.83 12.84 -16.28
CA LYS A 60 -0.79 13.43 -17.13
C LYS A 60 0.55 13.53 -16.37
N GLY A 61 1.62 12.99 -16.96
CA GLY A 61 2.96 12.99 -16.36
C GLY A 61 3.13 11.95 -15.25
N SER A 62 2.20 11.00 -15.12
CA SER A 62 2.26 9.91 -14.17
C SER A 62 2.94 8.67 -14.75
N HIS A 63 3.47 7.82 -13.88
CA HIS A 63 3.95 6.49 -14.20
C HIS A 63 3.53 5.49 -13.13
N MET A 64 3.47 4.21 -13.50
CA MET A 64 3.37 3.13 -12.52
C MET A 64 4.71 3.02 -11.78
N MET A 65 4.68 2.99 -10.44
CA MET A 65 5.90 2.90 -9.65
C MET A 65 6.71 1.65 -10.00
N THR A 66 8.02 1.83 -10.11
CA THR A 66 8.99 0.77 -10.36
C THR A 66 9.21 -0.09 -9.11
N PRO A 67 9.73 -1.33 -9.26
CA PRO A 67 10.09 -2.15 -8.11
C PRO A 67 11.07 -1.44 -7.15
N LYS A 68 11.98 -0.61 -7.68
CA LYS A 68 12.89 0.18 -6.86
C LYS A 68 12.13 1.19 -6.02
N GLU A 69 11.26 2.01 -6.63
CA GLU A 69 10.44 2.98 -5.89
C GLU A 69 9.58 2.30 -4.82
N VAL A 70 8.93 1.17 -5.14
CA VAL A 70 8.10 0.42 -4.18
C VAL A 70 8.93 -0.11 -3.01
N LEU A 71 10.12 -0.67 -3.25
CA LEU A 71 10.94 -1.31 -2.21
C LEU A 71 11.79 -0.32 -1.40
N THR A 72 12.15 0.83 -1.96
CA THR A 72 13.04 1.80 -1.30
C THR A 72 12.34 3.06 -0.80
N GLU A 73 11.13 3.37 -1.27
CA GLU A 73 10.43 4.61 -0.89
C GLU A 73 9.16 4.38 -0.06
N LEU A 74 8.75 3.12 0.14
CA LEU A 74 7.65 2.76 1.03
C LEU A 74 8.19 2.16 2.33
N HIS A 75 7.72 2.69 3.46
CA HIS A 75 8.09 2.22 4.79
C HIS A 75 6.83 2.00 5.65
N PRO A 76 6.64 0.79 6.23
CA PRO A 76 7.42 -0.43 6.05
C PRO A 76 7.48 -0.90 4.59
N ALA A 77 8.51 -1.66 4.21
CA ALA A 77 8.58 -2.22 2.85
C ALA A 77 7.45 -3.27 2.64
N PRO A 78 6.67 -3.19 1.55
CA PRO A 78 5.59 -4.15 1.29
C PRO A 78 6.11 -5.58 1.17
N LEU A 79 5.46 -6.52 1.86
CA LEU A 79 5.71 -7.96 1.72
C LEU A 79 5.01 -8.52 0.47
N TYR A 80 3.85 -7.95 0.13
CA TYR A 80 2.99 -8.39 -0.96
C TYR A 80 2.79 -7.24 -1.95
N ILE A 81 2.91 -7.54 -3.24
CA ILE A 81 2.67 -6.57 -4.32
C ILE A 81 1.64 -7.18 -5.25
N GLN A 82 0.51 -6.49 -5.41
CA GLN A 82 -0.54 -6.87 -6.36
C GLN A 82 -0.44 -6.02 -7.62
N TYR A 83 -0.53 -6.67 -8.78
CA TYR A 83 -0.68 -6.00 -10.07
C TYR A 83 -2.10 -6.21 -10.59
N GLN A 84 -2.73 -5.13 -11.04
CA GLN A 84 -4.10 -5.13 -11.57
C GLN A 84 -4.22 -4.33 -12.87
#